data_AF-A0A9J6E109-F1
#
_entry.id   AF-A0A9J6E109-F1
#
_cell.length_a   1.000
_cell.length_b   1.000
_cell.length_c   1.000
_cell.angle_alpha   90.00
_cell.angle_beta   90.00
_cell.angle_gamma   90.00
#
_symmetry.space_group_name_H-M   'P 1'
#
loop_
_entity.id
_entity.type
_entity.pdbx_description
1 polymer ?
#
loop_
_entity_poly.entity_id
_entity_poly.type
_entity_poly.pdbx_seq_one_letter_code
_entity_poly.pdbx_strand_id
1 'polypeptide(L)'
;MLASYSVPRKRKKISYKKIFQHLLDEATYNSFVLYQKGGGRASHLEYRLRIIDEIIMKYSPNTGTKKKGRPGRPLNAKRFGERHFPSHIPPTEKKQEPTRRCVVCYMKRDVNGKNIRKETRTWCRWCEKALCAVPCFERYHTDGSLN
;
A
#
# COMPACT_ATOMS: atom_id res chain seq x y z
N MET A 1 17.69 -11.15 25.75
CA MET A 1 16.33 -11.50 25.28
C MET A 1 15.33 -10.34 25.34
N LEU A 2 15.22 -9.61 26.46
CA LEU A 2 14.34 -8.44 26.57
C LEU A 2 14.68 -7.30 25.59
N ALA A 3 15.95 -7.19 25.17
CA ALA A 3 16.38 -6.21 24.17
C ALA A 3 15.77 -6.44 22.78
N SER A 4 15.49 -7.70 22.40
CA SER A 4 14.99 -8.06 21.07
C SER A 4 13.55 -7.60 20.84
N TYR A 5 12.77 -7.41 21.91
CA TYR A 5 11.37 -6.99 21.84
C TYR A 5 11.01 -6.01 22.98
N SER A 6 11.88 -5.02 23.17
CA SER A 6 11.72 -4.00 24.22
C SER A 6 10.57 -3.04 23.88
N VAL A 7 9.59 -2.91 24.78
CA VAL A 7 8.50 -1.92 24.70
C VAL A 7 8.93 -0.48 25.06
N PRO A 8 9.94 -0.25 25.94
CA PRO A 8 10.51 1.08 26.17
C PRO A 8 10.97 1.80 24.89
N ARG A 9 10.47 3.02 24.66
CA ARG A 9 10.97 3.90 23.59
C ARG A 9 11.94 4.93 24.15
N LYS A 10 13.05 5.20 23.45
CA LYS A 10 14.13 6.13 23.85
C LYS A 10 13.63 7.52 24.31
N ARG A 11 12.53 8.03 23.74
CA ARG A 11 11.91 9.32 24.11
C ARG A 11 10.55 9.11 24.78
N LYS A 12 10.53 8.91 26.11
CA LYS A 12 9.33 9.10 26.93
C LYS A 12 9.65 10.09 28.04
N LYS A 13 8.96 11.24 28.06
CA LYS A 13 9.13 12.33 29.05
C LYS A 13 8.67 11.94 30.46
N ILE A 14 7.91 10.84 30.59
CA ILE A 14 7.20 10.47 31.81
C ILE A 14 7.80 9.17 32.37
N SER A 15 8.37 9.23 33.58
CA SER A 15 9.14 8.15 34.22
C SER A 15 8.30 6.92 34.58
N TYR A 16 7.14 7.10 35.22
CA TYR A 16 6.30 5.97 35.66
C TYR A 16 5.83 5.10 34.48
N LYS A 17 5.62 5.69 33.30
CA LYS A 17 5.28 4.94 32.08
C LYS A 17 6.43 4.05 31.61
N LYS A 18 7.68 4.42 31.87
CA LYS A 18 8.85 3.57 31.55
C LYS A 18 8.88 2.36 32.48
N ILE A 19 8.72 2.59 33.78
CA ILE A 19 8.67 1.53 34.81
C ILE A 19 7.56 0.54 34.46
N PHE A 20 6.35 1.02 34.17
CA PHE A 20 5.24 0.16 33.74
C PHE A 20 5.58 -0.70 32.51
N GLN A 21 6.27 -0.15 31.51
CA GLN A 21 6.63 -0.91 30.31
C GLN A 21 7.70 -1.95 30.57
N HIS A 22 8.66 -1.65 31.44
CA HIS A 22 9.62 -2.65 31.89
C HIS A 22 8.93 -3.78 32.65
N LEU A 23 8.00 -3.46 33.56
CA LEU A 23 7.20 -4.46 34.27
C LEU A 23 6.36 -5.30 33.30
N LEU A 24 5.80 -4.68 32.26
CA LEU A 24 5.01 -5.38 31.24
C LEU A 24 5.87 -6.34 30.41
N ASP A 25 7.07 -5.91 30.00
CA ASP A 25 8.03 -6.75 29.27
C ASP A 25 8.43 -7.97 30.10
N GLU A 26 8.71 -7.76 31.39
CA GLU A 26 9.09 -8.82 32.34
C GLU A 26 7.93 -9.79 32.58
N ALA A 27 6.72 -9.28 32.81
CA ALA A 27 5.53 -10.11 33.00
C ALA A 27 5.23 -10.99 31.78
N THR A 28 5.39 -10.44 30.57
CA THR A 28 5.17 -11.17 29.31
C THR A 28 6.21 -12.28 29.12
N TYR A 29 7.46 -12.02 29.52
CA TYR A 29 8.51 -13.04 29.46
C TYR A 29 8.29 -14.14 30.51
N ASN A 30 7.93 -13.77 31.74
CA ASN A 30 7.63 -14.74 32.79
C ASN A 30 6.45 -15.64 32.44
N SER A 31 5.40 -15.08 31.84
CA SER A 31 4.25 -15.88 31.37
C SER A 31 4.66 -16.84 30.24
N PHE A 32 5.58 -16.43 29.35
CA PHE A 32 6.14 -17.30 28.32
C PHE A 32 6.95 -18.46 28.90
N VAL A 33 7.79 -18.21 29.92
CA VAL A 33 8.56 -19.27 30.60
C VAL A 33 7.63 -20.28 31.25
N LEU A 34 6.54 -19.83 31.89
CA LEU A 34 5.51 -20.72 32.45
C LEU A 34 4.83 -21.54 31.36
N TYR A 35 4.48 -20.92 30.23
CA TYR A 35 3.90 -21.60 29.08
C TYR A 35 4.82 -22.69 28.50
N GLN A 36 6.12 -22.41 28.38
CA GLN A 36 7.10 -23.42 27.92
C GLN A 36 7.22 -24.58 28.91
N LYS A 37 7.25 -24.30 30.22
CA LYS A 37 7.26 -25.34 31.26
C LYS A 37 6.00 -26.21 31.24
N GLY A 38 4.88 -25.65 30.81
CA GLY A 38 3.62 -26.38 30.58
C GLY A 38 3.55 -27.20 29.29
N GLY A 39 4.66 -27.36 28.56
CA GLY A 39 4.71 -28.11 27.30
C GLY A 39 4.42 -27.28 26.05
N GLY A 40 4.35 -25.95 26.18
CA GLY A 40 4.19 -25.03 25.05
C GLY A 40 5.37 -25.09 24.08
N ARG A 41 5.08 -25.30 22.79
CA ARG A 41 6.11 -25.43 21.74
C ARG A 41 6.27 -24.18 20.86
N ALA A 42 5.46 -23.15 21.09
CA ALA A 42 5.50 -21.93 20.30
C ALA A 42 6.79 -21.14 20.58
N SER A 43 7.30 -20.47 19.55
CA SER A 43 8.37 -19.49 19.70
C SER A 43 7.89 -18.29 20.53
N HIS A 44 8.83 -17.54 21.11
CA HIS A 44 8.49 -16.35 21.90
C HIS A 44 7.72 -15.30 21.11
N LEU A 45 8.00 -15.17 19.80
CA LEU A 45 7.28 -14.27 18.91
C LEU A 45 5.83 -14.73 18.71
N GLU A 46 5.62 -15.99 18.38
CA GLU A 46 4.27 -16.55 18.18
C GLU A 46 3.43 -16.46 19.45
N TYR A 47 4.04 -16.74 20.60
CA TYR A 47 3.38 -16.59 21.90
C TYR A 47 2.92 -15.15 22.14
N ARG A 48 3.77 -14.16 21.85
CA ARG A 48 3.41 -12.73 21.97
C ARG A 48 2.28 -12.35 21.02
N LEU A 49 2.31 -12.83 19.77
CA LEU A 49 1.25 -12.57 18.80
C LEU A 49 -0.09 -13.12 19.28
N ARG A 50 -0.12 -14.35 19.82
CA ARG A 50 -1.34 -14.95 20.40
C ARG A 50 -1.91 -14.11 21.55
N ILE A 51 -1.07 -13.65 22.47
CA ILE A 51 -1.50 -12.77 23.56
C ILE A 51 -2.10 -11.47 23.01
N ILE A 52 -1.44 -10.86 22.01
CA ILE A 52 -1.92 -9.62 21.39
C ILE A 52 -3.29 -9.84 20.76
N ASP A 53 -3.45 -10.91 19.98
CA ASP A 53 -4.71 -11.24 19.32
C ASP A 53 -5.82 -11.48 20.35
N GLU A 54 -5.56 -12.24 21.43
CA GLU A 54 -6.52 -12.46 22.51
C GLU A 54 -6.93 -11.16 23.22
N ILE A 55 -5.97 -10.28 23.52
CA ILE A 55 -6.25 -8.98 24.14
C ILE A 55 -7.10 -8.11 23.20
N ILE A 56 -6.77 -8.07 21.91
CA ILE A 56 -7.55 -7.33 20.91
C ILE A 56 -8.95 -7.92 20.80
N MET A 57 -9.10 -9.24 20.67
CA MET A 57 -10.42 -9.86 20.57
C MET A 57 -11.29 -9.62 21.80
N LYS A 58 -10.68 -9.63 23.00
CA LYS A 58 -11.41 -9.48 24.27
C LYS A 58 -11.76 -8.02 24.60
N TYR A 59 -10.86 -7.09 24.29
CA TYR A 59 -10.97 -5.69 24.74
C TYR A 59 -11.09 -4.67 23.61
N SER A 60 -10.94 -5.07 22.34
CA SER A 60 -11.29 -4.21 21.23
C SER A 60 -12.81 -4.08 21.21
N PRO A 61 -13.36 -2.91 21.55
CA PRO A 61 -14.79 -2.74 21.46
C PRO A 61 -15.15 -2.82 19.97
N ASN A 62 -16.31 -3.43 19.65
CA ASN A 62 -16.92 -3.48 18.31
C ASN A 62 -17.37 -2.07 17.85
N THR A 63 -16.49 -1.10 18.03
CA THR A 63 -16.77 0.32 17.96
C THR A 63 -16.06 0.83 16.73
N GLY A 64 -16.87 1.27 15.77
CA GLY A 64 -16.50 2.35 14.86
C GLY A 64 -16.11 3.56 15.70
N THR A 65 -14.89 3.55 16.25
CA THR A 65 -14.39 4.60 17.11
C THR A 65 -14.26 5.86 16.26
N LYS A 66 -15.14 6.82 16.55
CA LYS A 66 -15.11 8.16 15.97
C LYS A 66 -13.68 8.69 16.13
N LYS A 67 -12.99 8.86 15.00
CA LYS A 67 -11.61 9.36 14.94
C LYS A 67 -11.57 10.76 15.56
N LYS A 68 -11.20 10.86 16.84
CA LYS A 68 -10.94 12.15 17.49
C LYS A 68 -9.51 12.57 17.14
N GLY A 69 -9.38 13.30 16.05
CA GLY A 69 -8.15 13.84 15.50
C GLY A 69 -8.34 14.23 14.03
N ARG A 70 -7.57 15.21 13.53
CA ARG A 70 -7.52 15.50 12.08
C ARG A 70 -7.28 14.17 11.38
N PRO A 71 -8.11 13.76 10.40
CA PRO A 71 -7.83 12.55 9.66
C PRO A 71 -6.41 12.70 9.14
N GLY A 72 -5.49 11.84 9.62
CA GLY A 72 -4.22 11.68 8.95
C GLY A 72 -4.59 11.49 7.49
N ARG A 73 -4.01 12.30 6.59
CA ARG A 73 -4.21 12.07 5.15
C ARG A 73 -4.05 10.57 4.99
N PRO A 74 -5.06 9.84 4.49
CA PRO A 74 -4.88 8.43 4.27
C PRO A 74 -3.55 8.32 3.55
N LEU A 75 -2.62 7.54 4.10
CA LEU A 75 -1.58 6.96 3.28
C LEU A 75 -2.37 6.21 2.23
N ASN A 76 -2.72 6.93 1.16
CA ASN A 76 -3.48 6.39 0.06
C ASN A 76 -2.52 5.32 -0.44
N ALA A 77 -2.73 4.06 -0.05
CA ALA A 77 -2.00 2.93 -0.60
C ALA A 77 -2.14 2.94 -2.14
N LYS A 78 -3.23 3.57 -2.65
CA LYS A 78 -3.43 3.98 -4.04
C LYS A 78 -2.33 4.89 -4.63
N ARG A 79 -1.50 5.57 -3.83
CA ARG A 79 -0.35 6.34 -4.34
C ARG A 79 0.74 5.44 -4.92
N PHE A 80 0.81 4.17 -4.50
CA PHE A 80 1.90 3.28 -4.91
C PHE A 80 1.52 2.26 -6.01
N GLY A 81 0.23 2.02 -6.29
CA GLY A 81 -0.16 0.95 -7.23
C GLY A 81 -1.15 1.32 -8.35
N GLU A 82 -1.96 2.38 -8.20
CA GLU A 82 -3.13 2.59 -9.08
C GLU A 82 -3.02 3.80 -10.01
N ARG A 83 -1.91 4.54 -9.99
CA ARG A 83 -1.73 5.69 -10.89
C ARG A 83 -1.04 5.21 -12.15
N HIS A 84 -1.80 5.06 -13.22
CA HIS A 84 -1.26 4.93 -14.56
C HIS A 84 -0.42 6.18 -14.88
N PHE A 85 0.89 6.01 -15.06
CA PHE A 85 1.81 7.08 -15.42
C PHE A 85 2.23 6.96 -16.89
N PRO A 86 2.39 8.08 -17.62
CA PRO A 86 2.91 8.04 -18.97
C PRO A 86 4.32 7.48 -18.97
N SER A 87 4.57 6.49 -19.84
CA SER A 87 5.89 5.96 -20.10
C SER A 87 6.16 5.94 -21.59
N HIS A 88 7.41 5.74 -22.00
CA HIS A 88 7.76 5.56 -23.41
C HIS A 88 7.69 4.08 -23.80
N ILE A 89 7.25 3.81 -25.02
CA ILE A 89 7.22 2.45 -25.57
C ILE A 89 8.66 1.92 -25.60
N PRO A 90 8.92 0.70 -25.09
CA PRO A 90 10.26 0.14 -25.07
C PRO A 90 10.81 -0.05 -26.50
N PRO A 91 12.11 0.16 -26.70
CA PRO A 91 12.74 -0.04 -28.00
C PRO A 91 12.56 -1.49 -28.48
N THR A 92 12.42 -1.66 -29.79
CA THR A 92 12.40 -2.99 -30.43
C THR A 92 13.66 -3.13 -31.28
N GLU A 93 14.12 -4.35 -31.56
CA GLU A 93 15.31 -4.63 -32.37
C GLU A 93 15.35 -3.87 -33.71
N LYS A 94 14.17 -3.57 -34.27
CA LYS A 94 14.01 -2.86 -35.55
C LYS A 94 13.96 -1.34 -35.44
N LYS A 95 13.67 -0.77 -34.27
CA LYS A 95 13.50 0.69 -34.09
C LYS A 95 13.74 1.11 -32.63
N GLN A 96 14.67 2.04 -32.42
CA GLN A 96 14.95 2.58 -31.08
C GLN A 96 13.79 3.41 -30.51
N GLU A 97 13.00 4.06 -31.36
CA GLU A 97 11.86 4.87 -30.95
C GLU A 97 10.57 4.41 -31.65
N PRO A 98 9.95 3.31 -31.18
CA PRO A 98 8.70 2.84 -31.76
C PRO A 98 7.54 3.76 -31.40
N THR A 99 6.69 4.03 -32.39
CA THR A 99 5.43 4.76 -32.27
C THR A 99 4.27 3.80 -32.46
N ARG A 100 3.20 3.96 -31.68
CA ARG A 100 1.96 3.19 -31.81
C ARG A 100 0.77 4.12 -31.96
N ARG A 101 -0.34 3.63 -32.51
CA ARG A 101 -1.55 4.42 -32.71
C ARG A 101 -2.25 4.69 -31.37
N CYS A 102 -2.66 5.93 -31.14
CA CYS A 102 -3.44 6.31 -29.96
C CYS A 102 -4.86 5.74 -30.04
N VAL A 103 -5.24 4.93 -29.05
CA VAL A 103 -6.57 4.27 -29.01
C VAL A 103 -7.70 5.30 -28.98
N VAL A 104 -7.59 6.30 -28.10
CA VAL A 104 -8.61 7.36 -27.94
C VAL A 104 -8.79 8.22 -29.20
N CYS A 105 -7.71 8.50 -29.93
CA CYS A 105 -7.82 9.22 -31.21
C CYS A 105 -8.48 8.34 -32.27
N TYR A 106 -8.13 7.05 -32.32
CA TYR A 106 -8.69 6.12 -33.29
C TYR A 106 -10.21 5.92 -33.13
N MET A 107 -10.74 6.08 -31.91
CA MET A 107 -12.19 6.07 -31.65
C MET A 107 -12.94 7.28 -32.22
N LYS A 108 -12.24 8.38 -32.52
CA LYS A 108 -12.85 9.59 -33.08
C LYS A 108 -12.86 9.53 -34.60
N ARG A 109 -13.91 10.09 -35.21
CA ARG A 109 -14.01 10.30 -36.66
C ARG A 109 -13.59 11.71 -37.03
N ASP A 110 -12.87 11.82 -38.14
CA ASP A 110 -12.49 13.05 -38.80
C ASP A 110 -13.67 13.61 -39.61
N VAL A 111 -13.52 14.82 -40.16
CA VAL A 111 -14.54 15.52 -40.98
C VAL A 111 -15.02 14.67 -42.15
N ASN A 112 -14.14 13.81 -42.66
CA ASN A 112 -14.41 12.88 -43.77
C ASN A 112 -14.98 11.51 -43.31
N GLY A 113 -15.42 11.39 -42.05
CA GLY A 113 -16.00 10.16 -41.49
C GLY A 113 -15.00 9.03 -41.21
N LYS A 114 -13.70 9.22 -41.48
CA LYS A 114 -12.63 8.23 -41.23
C LYS A 114 -12.09 8.34 -39.81
N ASN A 115 -11.62 7.23 -39.25
CA ASN A 115 -11.01 7.24 -37.91
C ASN A 115 -9.71 8.05 -37.89
N ILE A 116 -9.53 8.87 -36.85
CA ILE A 116 -8.34 9.72 -36.70
C ILE A 116 -7.13 8.82 -36.37
N ARG A 117 -6.13 8.83 -37.26
CA ARG A 117 -4.89 8.07 -37.09
C ARG A 117 -3.79 8.98 -36.54
N LYS A 118 -3.65 9.01 -35.21
CA LYS A 118 -2.56 9.72 -34.53
C LYS A 118 -1.60 8.74 -33.88
N GLU A 119 -0.31 8.88 -34.17
CA GLU A 119 0.75 8.06 -33.59
C GLU A 119 1.36 8.73 -32.36
N THR A 120 1.73 7.91 -31.38
CA THR A 120 2.27 8.36 -30.09
C THR A 120 3.37 7.43 -29.60
N ARG A 121 4.39 8.01 -28.97
CA ARG A 121 5.44 7.27 -28.26
C ARG A 121 5.08 6.99 -26.79
N THR A 122 4.09 7.69 -26.28
CA THR A 122 3.59 7.53 -24.91
C THR A 122 2.63 6.36 -24.82
N TRP A 123 2.82 5.52 -23.81
CA TRP A 123 1.95 4.39 -23.49
C TRP A 123 1.82 4.24 -21.97
N CYS A 124 0.73 3.62 -21.55
CA CYS A 124 0.57 3.21 -20.18
C CYS A 124 1.16 1.81 -19.99
N ARG A 125 2.18 1.67 -19.13
CA ARG A 125 2.83 0.37 -18.86
C ARG A 125 1.87 -0.66 -18.27
N TRP A 126 0.87 -0.23 -17.50
CA TRP A 126 -0.08 -1.13 -16.85
C TRP A 126 -1.24 -1.57 -17.76
N CYS A 127 -1.70 -0.70 -18.68
CA CYS A 127 -2.79 -1.01 -19.61
C CYS A 127 -2.28 -1.50 -20.98
N GLU A 128 -0.98 -1.37 -21.23
CA GLU A 128 -0.31 -1.66 -22.50
C GLU A 128 -0.89 -0.91 -23.72
N LYS A 129 -1.65 0.16 -23.47
CA LYS A 129 -2.25 1.01 -24.51
C LYS A 129 -1.39 2.22 -24.82
N ALA A 130 -1.23 2.50 -26.10
CA ALA A 130 -0.63 3.75 -26.58
C ALA A 130 -1.67 4.87 -26.57
N LEU A 131 -1.30 6.00 -25.96
CA LEU A 131 -2.18 7.14 -25.71
C LEU A 131 -1.39 8.44 -25.91
N CYS A 132 -2.01 9.49 -26.45
CA CYS A 132 -1.37 10.81 -26.51
C CYS A 132 -1.12 11.32 -25.10
N ALA A 133 0.07 11.88 -24.84
CA ALA A 133 0.46 12.43 -23.54
C ALA A 133 -0.62 13.35 -22.94
N VAL A 134 -1.18 14.25 -23.75
CA VAL A 134 -2.31 15.12 -23.40
C VAL A 134 -3.20 15.28 -24.64
N PRO A 135 -4.54 15.28 -24.54
CA PRO A 135 -5.37 15.01 -23.35
C PRO A 135 -5.80 13.53 -23.22
N CYS A 136 -5.38 12.66 -24.15
CA CYS A 136 -5.90 11.28 -24.23
C CYS A 136 -5.49 10.40 -23.04
N PHE A 137 -4.28 10.60 -22.50
CA PHE A 137 -3.80 9.83 -21.36
C PHE A 137 -4.65 10.07 -20.10
N GLU A 138 -4.95 11.33 -19.82
CA GLU A 138 -5.83 11.71 -18.71
C GLU A 138 -7.23 11.12 -18.89
N ARG A 139 -7.87 11.37 -20.05
CA ARG A 139 -9.23 10.89 -20.33
C ARG A 139 -9.39 9.38 -20.23
N TYR A 140 -8.43 8.62 -20.78
CA TYR A 140 -8.48 7.16 -20.73
C TYR A 140 -8.45 6.64 -19.28
N HIS A 141 -7.69 7.30 -18.39
CA HIS A 141 -7.54 6.86 -17.00
C HIS A 141 -8.53 7.52 -16.02
N THR A 142 -9.25 8.57 -16.42
CA THR A 142 -10.31 9.19 -15.62
C THR A 142 -11.71 8.66 -15.97
N ASP A 143 -11.95 8.36 -17.25
CA ASP A 143 -13.26 7.91 -17.72
C ASP A 143 -13.30 6.38 -17.74
N GLY A 144 -13.99 5.77 -16.77
CA GLY A 144 -14.13 4.32 -16.65
C GLY A 144 -14.84 3.63 -17.83
N SER A 145 -15.42 4.41 -18.76
CA SER A 145 -16.03 3.92 -20.00
C SER A 145 -15.03 3.69 -21.14
N LEU A 146 -13.78 4.16 -20.99
CA LEU A 146 -12.72 4.05 -22.00
C LEU A 146 -11.64 3.02 -21.65
N ASN A 147 -11.57 2.54 -20.40
CA ASN A 147 -10.57 1.57 -19.94
C ASN A 147 -10.79 0.16 -20.48
#